data_AF-C0BBQ4-F1
#
_entry.id   AF-C0BBQ4-F1
#
_cell.length_a   1.000
_cell.length_b   1.000
_cell.length_c   1.000
_cell.angle_alpha   90.00
_cell.angle_beta   90.00
_cell.angle_gamma   90.00
#
_symmetry.space_group_name_H-M   'P 1'
#
loop_
_entity.id
_entity.type
_entity.pdbx_description
1 polymer ?
#
loop_
_entity_poly.entity_id
_entity_poly.type
_entity_poly.pdbx_seq_one_letter_code
_entity_poly.pdbx_strand_id
1 'polypeptide(L)'
;MIDYISGASTETLAKEVRAGKYGNGEVRKTVLGKRYEEVQSRVNAEENKYHIVKSGDTLSKIAAIYGTSYQEIARLNKLQNPNLIYVGQRLRIK
;
A
#
# COMPACT_ATOMS: atom_id res chain seq x y z
N MET A 1 23.84 -7.44 9.31
CA MET A 1 22.61 -6.73 8.86
C MET A 1 22.64 -6.46 7.36
N ILE A 2 23.76 -6.01 6.78
CA ILE A 2 23.92 -5.83 5.33
C ILE A 2 23.75 -7.17 4.56
N ASP A 3 24.32 -8.28 5.06
CA ASP A 3 24.23 -9.60 4.39
C ASP A 3 22.78 -10.10 4.25
N TYR A 4 21.96 -9.83 5.26
CA TYR A 4 20.53 -10.14 5.23
C TYR A 4 19.80 -9.29 4.20
N ILE A 5 20.07 -7.98 4.19
CA ILE A 5 19.43 -7.05 3.26
C ILE A 5 19.80 -7.41 1.83
N SER A 6 21.02 -7.84 1.52
CA SER A 6 21.37 -8.22 0.14
C SER A 6 20.67 -9.51 -0.33
N GLY A 7 20.41 -10.47 0.56
CA GLY A 7 19.83 -11.78 0.21
C GLY A 7 18.30 -11.90 0.33
N ALA A 8 17.64 -11.01 1.08
CA ALA A 8 16.19 -11.08 1.29
C ALA A 8 15.40 -10.76 0.00
N SER A 9 14.17 -11.25 -0.11
CA SER A 9 13.30 -10.80 -1.21
C SER A 9 12.86 -9.35 -1.02
N THR A 10 12.61 -8.62 -2.11
CA THR A 10 12.08 -7.23 -2.04
C THR A 10 10.74 -7.17 -1.32
N GLU A 11 9.91 -8.23 -1.44
CA GLU A 11 8.65 -8.37 -0.70
C GLU A 11 8.88 -8.48 0.82
N THR A 12 9.88 -9.27 1.23
CA THR A 12 10.26 -9.42 2.65
C THR A 12 10.68 -8.08 3.22
N LEU A 13 11.58 -7.37 2.55
CA LEU A 13 12.04 -6.05 3.00
C LEU A 13 10.90 -5.02 3.03
N ALA A 14 10.00 -5.02 2.05
CA ALA A 14 8.86 -4.12 2.03
C ALA A 14 7.87 -4.36 3.19
N LYS A 15 7.67 -5.63 3.59
CA LYS A 15 6.86 -5.96 4.79
C LYS A 15 7.53 -5.45 6.07
N GLU A 16 8.83 -5.58 6.17
CA GLU A 16 9.60 -5.12 7.32
C GLU A 16 9.70 -3.60 7.41
N VAL A 17 9.79 -2.90 6.27
CA VAL A 17 9.65 -1.43 6.21
C VAL A 17 8.30 -1.00 6.76
N ARG A 18 7.20 -1.63 6.32
CA ARG A 18 5.85 -1.36 6.83
C ARG A 18 5.70 -1.68 8.33
N ALA A 19 6.47 -2.64 8.83
CA ALA A 19 6.56 -2.96 10.26
C ALA A 19 7.46 -2.01 11.05
N GLY A 20 8.06 -1.00 10.41
CA GLY A 20 8.88 0.03 11.05
C GLY A 20 10.33 -0.36 11.32
N LYS A 21 10.81 -1.55 10.88
CA LYS A 21 12.15 -2.06 11.21
C LYS A 21 13.32 -1.21 10.67
N TYR A 22 13.08 -0.40 9.65
CA TYR A 22 14.11 0.34 8.94
C TYR A 22 14.03 1.86 9.14
N GLY A 23 13.27 2.34 10.12
CA GLY A 23 13.09 3.77 10.35
C GLY A 23 12.39 4.50 9.18
N ASN A 24 12.49 5.82 9.17
CA ASN A 24 11.80 6.71 8.23
C ASN A 24 12.80 7.58 7.43
N GLY A 25 12.44 7.91 6.18
CA GLY A 25 13.21 8.83 5.33
C GLY A 25 14.67 8.43 5.16
N GLU A 26 15.59 9.34 5.50
CA GLU A 26 17.04 9.16 5.35
C GLU A 26 17.58 7.94 6.11
N VAL A 27 17.06 7.62 7.29
CA VAL A 27 17.49 6.44 8.06
C VAL A 27 17.26 5.16 7.26
N ARG A 28 16.09 5.05 6.63
CA ARG A 28 15.75 3.90 5.78
C ARG A 28 16.66 3.80 4.58
N LYS A 29 17.00 4.93 3.98
CA LYS A 29 17.91 5.01 2.83
C LYS A 29 19.32 4.55 3.20
N THR A 30 19.82 4.92 4.37
CA THR A 30 21.11 4.44 4.88
C THR A 30 21.10 2.93 5.14
N VAL A 31 20.04 2.40 5.76
CA VAL A 31 19.97 0.97 6.11
C VAL A 31 19.80 0.08 4.87
N LEU A 32 18.93 0.46 3.93
CA LEU A 32 18.66 -0.32 2.72
C LEU A 32 19.70 -0.11 1.61
N GLY A 33 20.44 1.00 1.64
CA GLY A 33 21.49 1.31 0.67
C GLY A 33 21.00 1.22 -0.78
N LYS A 34 21.70 0.46 -1.62
CA LYS A 34 21.36 0.26 -3.04
C LYS A 34 19.97 -0.34 -3.27
N ARG A 35 19.42 -1.04 -2.27
CA ARG A 35 18.09 -1.67 -2.34
C ARG A 35 16.96 -0.72 -1.97
N TYR A 36 17.28 0.49 -1.51
CA TYR A 36 16.27 1.45 -1.05
C TYR A 36 15.19 1.70 -2.11
N GLU A 37 15.57 2.00 -3.36
CA GLU A 37 14.62 2.37 -4.41
C GLU A 37 13.65 1.24 -4.78
N GLU A 38 14.15 0.01 -4.92
CA GLU A 38 13.28 -1.14 -5.25
C GLU A 38 12.33 -1.49 -4.09
N VAL A 39 12.82 -1.43 -2.86
CA VAL A 39 12.02 -1.73 -1.67
C VAL A 39 10.98 -0.64 -1.45
N GLN A 40 11.37 0.64 -1.56
CA GLN A 40 10.45 1.77 -1.42
C GLN A 40 9.39 1.76 -2.52
N SER A 41 9.77 1.45 -3.77
CA SER A 41 8.81 1.26 -4.87
C SER A 41 7.82 0.14 -4.58
N ARG A 42 8.30 -0.97 -4.01
CA ARG A 42 7.43 -2.10 -3.63
C ARG A 42 6.49 -1.76 -2.47
N VAL A 43 6.97 -1.02 -1.47
CA VAL A 43 6.15 -0.47 -0.37
C VAL A 43 5.06 0.43 -0.92
N ASN A 44 5.41 1.40 -1.76
CA ASN A 44 4.44 2.34 -2.37
C ASN A 44 3.43 1.60 -3.26
N ALA A 45 3.88 0.59 -4.01
CA ALA A 45 2.99 -0.23 -4.83
C ALA A 45 1.99 -1.03 -3.97
N GLU A 46 2.43 -1.54 -2.81
CA GLU A 46 1.55 -2.20 -1.85
C GLU A 46 0.58 -1.24 -1.14
N GLU A 47 1.01 -0.02 -0.83
CA GLU A 47 0.12 1.00 -0.25
C GLU A 47 -0.96 1.41 -1.25
N ASN A 48 -0.62 1.55 -2.53
CA ASN A 48 -1.58 1.85 -3.59
C ASN A 48 -2.55 0.69 -3.92
N LYS A 49 -2.37 -0.50 -3.32
CA LYS A 49 -3.36 -1.58 -3.39
C LYS A 49 -4.53 -1.37 -2.45
N TYR A 50 -4.41 -0.50 -1.45
CA TYR A 50 -5.45 -0.35 -0.45
C TYR A 50 -5.76 1.12 -0.17
N HIS A 51 -7.03 1.39 0.07
CA HIS A 51 -7.50 2.67 0.57
C HIS A 51 -8.24 2.44 1.89
N ILE A 52 -7.96 3.27 2.90
CA ILE A 52 -8.74 3.29 4.14
C ILE A 52 -9.77 4.40 4.00
N VAL A 53 -11.05 4.02 3.96
CA VAL A 53 -12.17 4.94 3.79
C VAL A 53 -12.16 5.99 4.90
N LYS A 54 -12.27 7.25 4.53
CA LYS A 54 -12.36 8.42 5.41
C LYS A 54 -13.75 9.03 5.34
N SER A 55 -14.06 9.89 6.32
CA SER A 55 -15.33 10.63 6.31
C SER A 55 -15.46 11.45 5.02
N GLY A 56 -16.60 11.32 4.34
CA GLY A 56 -16.89 12.01 3.08
C GLY A 56 -16.41 11.30 1.80
N ASP A 57 -15.73 10.15 1.94
CA ASP A 57 -15.39 9.31 0.80
C ASP A 57 -16.63 8.64 0.20
N THR A 58 -16.58 8.51 -1.12
CA THR A 58 -17.47 7.63 -1.87
C THR A 58 -16.63 6.73 -2.74
N LEU A 59 -17.17 5.58 -3.12
CA LEU A 59 -16.48 4.61 -3.97
C LEU A 59 -16.04 5.23 -5.31
N SER A 60 -16.84 6.13 -5.87
CA SER A 60 -16.50 6.89 -7.09
C SER A 60 -15.37 7.89 -6.88
N LYS A 61 -15.32 8.60 -5.75
CA LYS A 61 -14.20 9.53 -5.43
C LYS A 61 -12.90 8.75 -5.25
N ILE A 62 -12.95 7.64 -4.52
CA ILE A 62 -11.81 6.75 -4.32
C ILE A 62 -11.33 6.23 -5.68
N ALA A 63 -12.23 5.72 -6.52
CA ALA A 63 -11.90 5.24 -7.85
C ALA A 63 -11.18 6.30 -8.70
N ALA A 64 -11.67 7.55 -8.69
CA ALA A 64 -11.04 8.66 -9.40
C ALA A 64 -9.61 8.95 -8.92
N ILE A 65 -9.36 8.91 -7.61
CA ILE A 65 -8.02 9.13 -7.02
C ILE A 65 -7.01 8.10 -7.55
N TYR A 66 -7.42 6.85 -7.71
CA TYR A 66 -6.53 5.76 -8.12
C TYR A 66 -6.56 5.43 -9.61
N GLY A 67 -7.34 6.18 -10.41
CA GLY A 67 -7.49 5.93 -11.85
C GLY A 67 -8.13 4.58 -12.17
N THR A 68 -9.11 4.15 -11.37
CA THR A 68 -9.88 2.92 -11.60
C THR A 68 -11.38 3.22 -11.62
N SER A 69 -12.24 2.20 -11.69
CA SER A 69 -13.70 2.35 -11.60
C SER A 69 -14.22 1.89 -10.24
N TYR A 70 -15.34 2.47 -9.81
CA TYR A 70 -15.97 2.04 -8.56
C TYR A 70 -16.45 0.59 -8.65
N GLN A 71 -16.85 0.13 -9.85
CA GLN A 71 -17.25 -1.26 -10.10
C GLN A 71 -16.09 -2.22 -9.86
N GLU A 72 -14.88 -1.86 -10.30
CA GLU A 72 -13.71 -2.70 -10.08
C GLU A 72 -13.35 -2.78 -8.61
N ILE A 73 -13.37 -1.64 -7.89
CA ILE A 73 -13.18 -1.65 -6.43
C ILE A 73 -14.26 -2.50 -5.75
N ALA A 74 -15.54 -2.34 -6.12
CA ALA A 74 -16.62 -3.12 -5.53
C ALA A 74 -16.45 -4.62 -5.79
N ARG A 75 -16.05 -5.01 -7.00
CA ARG A 75 -15.75 -6.39 -7.39
C ARG A 75 -14.58 -6.96 -6.59
N LEU A 76 -13.47 -6.24 -6.50
CA LEU A 76 -12.27 -6.65 -5.73
C LEU A 76 -12.57 -6.86 -4.25
N ASN A 77 -13.50 -6.09 -3.70
CA ASN A 77 -13.90 -6.15 -2.29
C ASN A 77 -15.16 -6.96 -2.03
N LYS A 78 -15.76 -7.56 -3.06
CA LYS A 78 -17.01 -8.34 -2.98
C LYS A 78 -18.14 -7.56 -2.27
N LEU A 79 -18.24 -6.26 -2.56
CA LEU A 79 -19.26 -5.41 -1.95
C LEU A 79 -20.63 -5.77 -2.52
N GLN A 80 -21.55 -6.18 -1.64
CA GLN A 80 -22.94 -6.44 -2.02
C GLN A 80 -23.68 -5.16 -2.40
N ASN A 81 -23.40 -4.06 -1.69
CA ASN A 81 -23.92 -2.74 -1.98
C ASN A 81 -22.75 -1.74 -2.16
N PRO A 82 -22.39 -1.38 -3.40
CA PRO A 82 -21.34 -0.41 -3.68
C PRO A 82 -21.60 1.01 -3.15
N ASN A 83 -22.83 1.33 -2.76
CA ASN A 83 -23.16 2.63 -2.17
C ASN A 83 -22.97 2.66 -0.64
N LEU A 84 -22.63 1.53 -0.02
CA LEU A 84 -22.46 1.41 1.43
C LEU A 84 -21.01 1.02 1.76
N ILE A 85 -20.24 2.00 2.18
CA ILE A 85 -18.89 1.84 2.73
C ILE A 85 -18.78 2.55 4.08
N TYR A 86 -17.90 2.05 4.94
CA TYR A 86 -17.76 2.54 6.31
C TYR A 86 -16.41 3.22 6.50
N VAL A 87 -16.37 4.30 7.27
CA VAL A 87 -15.10 4.93 7.68
C VAL A 87 -14.22 3.90 8.40
N GLY A 88 -12.94 3.87 8.06
CA GLY A 88 -11.99 2.86 8.54
C GLY A 88 -11.99 1.55 7.74
N GLN A 89 -12.96 1.34 6.83
CA GLN A 89 -12.98 0.16 5.97
C GLN A 89 -11.77 0.16 5.04
N ARG A 90 -11.07 -0.96 4.99
CA ARG A 90 -9.96 -1.18 4.07
C ARG A 90 -10.47 -1.73 2.74
N LEU A 91 -10.39 -0.94 1.69
CA LEU A 91 -10.78 -1.29 0.34
C LEU A 91 -9.56 -1.65 -0.50
N ARG A 92 -9.60 -2.80 -1.17
CA ARG A 92 -8.66 -3.19 -2.21
C ARG A 92 -8.92 -2.44 -3.51
N ILE A 93 -7.88 -1.83 -4.06
CA ILE A 93 -7.91 -0.98 -5.24
C ILE A 93 -7.29 -1.71 -6.46
N LYS A 94 -6.28 -2.57 -6.24
CA LYS A 94 -5.53 -3.30 -7.27
C LYS A 94 -5.15 -4.71 -6.79
#